data_AF-X1Q4N9-F1
#
_entry.id   AF-X1Q4N9-F1
#
_cell.length_a   1.000
_cell.length_b   1.000
_cell.length_c   1.000
_cell.angle_alpha   90.00
_cell.angle_beta   90.00
_cell.angle_gamma   90.00
#
_symmetry.space_group_name_H-M   'P 1'
#
loop_
_entity.id
_entity.type
_entity.pdbx_description
1 polymer ?
#
loop_
_entity_poly.entity_id
_entity_poly.type
_entity_poly.pdbx_seq_one_letter_code
_entity_poly.pdbx_strand_id
1 'polypeptide(L)' 'MIQVHPSAVVHKEAQLAEGVTIGPNCVIDRRVTIGAGTVLDANVVISKDVDIGKNNQFSANCVIGGRP' A
#
# COMPACT_ATOMS: atom_id res chain seq x y z
N MET A 1 -9.88 9.65 6.75
CA MET A 1 -8.44 10.00 6.94
C MET A 1 -7.52 8.86 6.50
N ILE A 2 -6.35 9.17 5.94
CA ILE A 2 -5.30 8.19 5.60
C ILE A 2 -4.40 7.99 6.82
N GLN A 3 -4.04 6.74 7.13
CA GLN A 3 -3.14 6.40 8.23
C GLN A 3 -1.89 5.72 7.67
N VAL A 4 -0.72 6.31 7.87
CA VAL A 4 0.56 5.74 7.44
C VAL A 4 1.46 5.62 8.65
N HIS A 5 1.88 4.39 8.97
CA HIS A 5 2.83 4.19 10.04
C HIS A 5 4.14 4.94 9.73
N PRO A 6 4.79 5.60 10.71
CA PRO A 6 6.00 6.38 10.47
C PRO A 6 7.17 5.63 9.83
N SER A 7 7.23 4.30 9.98
CA SER A 7 8.25 3.46 9.37
C SER A 7 7.92 2.96 7.96
N ALA A 8 6.70 3.20 7.47
CA ALA A 8 6.33 2.85 6.10
C ALA A 8 7.00 3.80 5.10
N VAL A 9 7.46 3.25 3.99
CA VAL A 9 8.05 4.02 2.89
C VAL A 9 7.01 4.11 1.78
N VAL A 10 6.49 5.31 1.55
CA VAL A 10 5.51 5.58 0.50
C VAL A 10 6.13 6.52 -0.53
N HIS A 11 6.24 6.07 -1.77
CA HIS A 11 6.73 6.92 -2.85
C HIS A 11 5.79 8.11 -3.07
N LYS A 12 6.33 9.31 -3.34
CA LYS A 12 5.56 10.55 -3.54
C LYS A 12 4.53 10.52 -4.68
N GLU A 13 4.65 9.55 -5.59
CA GLU A 13 3.73 9.35 -6.73
C GLU A 13 2.63 8.33 -6.41
N ALA A 14 2.67 7.67 -5.25
CA ALA A 14 1.62 6.77 -4.81
C ALA A 14 0.36 7.57 -4.45
N GLN A 15 -0.79 7.07 -4.89
CA GLN A 15 -2.09 7.69 -4.70
C GLN A 15 -2.90 6.85 -3.73
N LEU A 16 -3.07 7.34 -2.51
CA LEU A 16 -3.81 6.67 -1.44
C LEU A 16 -5.17 7.34 -1.27
N ALA A 17 -6.24 6.59 -1.44
CA ALA A 17 -7.59 7.09 -1.21
C ALA A 17 -7.93 7.20 0.29
N GLU A 18 -9.05 7.83 0.61
CA GLU A 18 -9.50 7.99 1.99
C GLU A 18 -9.68 6.64 2.72
N GLY A 19 -9.28 6.60 3.99
CA GLY A 19 -9.47 5.42 4.85
C GLY A 19 -8.42 4.34 4.63
N VAL A 20 -7.46 4.54 3.73
CA VAL A 20 -6.32 3.64 3.56
C VAL A 20 -5.48 3.62 4.83
N THR A 21 -5.13 2.42 5.28
CA THR A 21 -4.25 2.17 6.43
C THR A 21 -3.02 1.41 5.97
N ILE A 22 -1.83 1.97 6.23
CA ILE A 22 -0.54 1.39 5.87
C ILE A 22 0.21 1.03 7.16
N GLY A 23 0.40 -0.27 7.39
CA GLY A 23 1.10 -0.83 8.54
C GLY A 23 2.60 -0.55 8.54
N PRO A 24 3.30 -0.90 9.63
CA PRO A 24 4.73 -0.66 9.78
C PRO A 24 5.54 -1.36 8.69
N ASN A 25 6.59 -0.69 8.22
CA ASN A 25 7.57 -1.19 7.26
C ASN A 25 6.98 -1.62 5.90
N CYS A 26 5.76 -1.18 5.57
CA CYS A 26 5.26 -1.34 4.21
C CYS A 26 6.10 -0.53 3.24
N VAL A 27 6.22 -1.01 2.00
CA VAL A 27 6.88 -0.31 0.91
C VAL A 27 5.89 -0.14 -0.24
N ILE A 28 5.56 1.10 -0.58
CA ILE A 28 4.65 1.45 -1.67
C ILE A 28 5.46 2.20 -2.73
N ASP A 29 5.69 1.55 -3.87
CA ASP A 29 6.52 2.10 -4.95
C ASP A 29 5.73 3.16 -5.78
N ARG A 30 6.40 3.74 -6.77
CA ARG A 30 5.85 4.76 -7.66
C ARG A 30 4.67 4.25 -8.48
N ARG A 31 3.74 5.17 -8.81
CA ARG A 31 2.57 4.89 -9.66
C ARG A 31 1.73 3.72 -9.16
N VAL A 32 1.59 3.63 -7.84
CA VAL A 32 0.66 2.73 -7.18
C VAL A 32 -0.61 3.51 -6.84
N THR A 33 -1.77 2.92 -7.10
CA THR A 33 -3.06 3.44 -6.66
C THR A 33 -3.67 2.49 -5.64
N ILE A 34 -4.10 3.01 -4.49
CA ILE A 34 -4.78 2.22 -3.46
C ILE A 34 -6.16 2.79 -3.18
N GLY A 35 -7.19 1.97 -3.47
CA GLY A 35 -8.59 2.33 -3.27
C GLY A 35 -8.99 2.45 -1.79
N ALA A 36 -10.07 3.21 -1.57
CA ALA A 36 -10.55 3.61 -0.25
C ALA A 36 -10.81 2.42 0.68
N GLY A 37 -10.54 2.60 1.97
CA GLY A 37 -10.77 1.59 3.00
C GLY A 37 -9.85 0.36 2.94
N THR A 38 -8.85 0.36 2.05
CA THR A 38 -7.88 -0.75 1.97
C THR A 38 -6.89 -0.72 3.14
N VAL A 39 -6.57 -1.89 3.68
CA VAL A 39 -5.63 -2.06 4.79
C VAL A 39 -4.44 -2.91 4.33
N LEU A 40 -3.23 -2.41 4.55
CA LEU A 40 -1.99 -3.16 4.39
C LEU A 40 -1.40 -3.45 5.77
N ASP A 41 -1.26 -4.73 6.10
CA ASP A 41 -0.61 -5.16 7.33
C ASP A 41 0.93 -4.98 7.25
N ALA A 42 1.63 -5.27 8.34
CA ALA A 42 3.08 -5.06 8.43
C ALA A 42 3.88 -5.72 7.28
N ASN A 43 4.93 -5.04 6.82
CA ASN A 43 5.86 -5.53 5.79
C ASN A 43 5.22 -5.87 4.41
N VAL A 44 4.05 -5.33 4.08
CA VAL A 44 3.49 -5.48 2.72
C VAL A 44 4.30 -4.66 1.72
N VAL A 45 4.61 -5.25 0.56
CA VAL A 45 5.30 -4.57 -0.55
C VAL A 45 4.38 -4.48 -1.75
N ILE A 46 4.08 -3.26 -2.19
CA ILE A 46 3.36 -2.98 -3.42
C ILE A 46 4.34 -2.41 -4.45
N SER A 47 4.62 -3.19 -5.49
CA SER A 47 5.54 -2.82 -6.56
C SER A 47 4.93 -1.75 -7.48
N LYS A 48 5.79 -1.10 -8.28
CA LYS A 48 5.37 -0.05 -9.22
C LYS A 48 4.26 -0.53 -10.16
N ASP A 49 3.48 0.43 -10.66
CA ASP A 49 2.47 0.19 -11.71
C ASP A 49 1.35 -0.78 -11.28
N VAL A 50 0.98 -0.76 -9.99
CA VAL A 50 -0.09 -1.60 -9.42
C VAL A 50 -1.31 -0.75 -9.04
N ASP A 51 -2.48 -1.18 -9.49
CA ASP A 51 -3.77 -0.61 -9.10
C ASP A 51 -4.55 -1.57 -8.18
N ILE A 52 -4.83 -1.12 -6.96
CA ILE A 52 -5.59 -1.84 -5.94
C ILE A 52 -6.98 -1.21 -5.80
N GLY A 53 -8.02 -2.05 -5.81
CA GLY A 53 -9.40 -1.64 -5.59
C GLY A 53 -9.70 -1.17 -4.16
N LYS A 54 -11.00 -0.99 -3.85
CA LYS A 54 -11.47 -0.53 -2.53
C LYS A 54 -11.69 -1.71 -1.58
N ASN A 55 -11.61 -1.45 -0.27
CA ASN A 55 -11.95 -2.41 0.79
C ASN A 55 -11.20 -3.74 0.70
N ASN A 56 -9.93 -3.70 0.28
CA ASN A 56 -9.07 -4.88 0.30
C ASN A 56 -8.30 -4.98 1.62
N GLN A 57 -7.84 -6.18 1.94
CA GLN A 57 -6.89 -6.40 3.02
C GLN A 57 -5.73 -7.27 2.51
N PHE A 58 -4.50 -6.79 2.69
CA PHE A 58 -3.29 -7.55 2.40
C PHE A 58 -2.59 -7.90 3.70
N SER A 59 -2.45 -9.20 3.94
CA SER A 59 -1.82 -9.72 5.15
C SER A 59 -0.31 -9.48 5.16
N ALA A 60 0.27 -9.59 6.35
CA ALA A 60 1.68 -9.30 6.56
C ALA A 60 2.59 -10.10 5.62
N ASN A 61 3.63 -9.45 5.10
CA ASN A 61 4.64 -10.01 4.20
C ASN A 61 4.15 -10.39 2.79
N CYS A 62 2.94 -9.98 2.37
CA CYS A 62 2.54 -10.12 0.97
C CYS A 62 3.37 -9.21 0.06
N VAL A 63 3.71 -9.72 -1.13
CA VAL A 63 4.37 -8.97 -2.21
C VAL A 63 3.48 -8.97 -3.44
N ILE A 64 3.10 -7.77 -3.90
CA ILE A 64 2.16 -7.57 -5.01
C ILE A 64 2.90 -6.89 -6.16
N GLY A 65 2.68 -7.38 -7.39
CA GLY A 65 3.24 -6.77 -8.60
C GLY A 65 4.74 -6.98 -8.79
N GLY A 66 5.32 -7.99 -8.13
CA GLY A 66 6.72 -8.36 -8.31
C GLY A 66 7.06 -8.71 -9.77
N ARG A 67 8.33 -8.63 -10.13
CA ARG A 67 8.79 -9.08 -11.46
C ARG A 67 8.54 -10.59 -11.62
N PRO A 68 8.17 -11.06 -12.82
CA PRO A 68 8.06 -12.48 -13.12
C PRO A 68 9.35 -13.25 -12.86
#